data_AF-A0A2G5ESD6-F1
#
_entry.id   AF-A0A2G5ESD6-F1
#
_cell.length_a   1.000
_cell.length_b   1.000
_cell.length_c   1.000
_cell.angle_alpha   90.00
_cell.angle_beta   90.00
_cell.angle_gamma   90.00
#
_symmetry.space_group_name_H-M   'P 1'
#
loop_
_entity.id
_entity.type
_entity.pdbx_description
1 polymer ?
#
loop_
_entity_poly.entity_id
_entity_poly.type
_entity_poly.pdbx_seq_one_letter_code
_entity_poly.pdbx_strand_id
1 'polypeptide(L)'
;MLVQVAKSIKDIEKSIIERNSVVQRAGDGAADLKKRVEDLTKNLEEYEKVYQGVLAGKNSGDEEKCLKDQLCDAKAVVGSSETELKDRQVEFDVVQKLRDEVRILKGQLSNVHFQYRDPINNFDRSKVKGVVAELIKVRDSSTMTALEVYFEVAAGGKLYNVVMNIKLTGKQLLKSGDLRRRVTIIPLNKIQSHTVPPRAQQAAIRLVGEGNAELALSLVGY
;
A
#
# COMPACT_ATOMS: atom_id res chain seq x y z
N MET A 1 -25.75 -83.54 -81.54
CA MET A 1 -26.74 -82.48 -81.21
C MET A 1 -27.01 -82.35 -79.70
N LEU A 2 -27.35 -83.42 -78.96
CA LEU A 2 -27.71 -83.33 -77.52
C LEU A 2 -26.63 -82.73 -76.59
N VAL A 3 -25.34 -83.04 -76.80
CA VAL A 3 -24.22 -82.55 -75.96
C VAL A 3 -24.07 -81.02 -76.04
N GLN A 4 -24.36 -80.44 -77.19
CA GLN A 4 -24.20 -79.00 -77.45
C GLN A 4 -25.33 -78.18 -76.80
N VAL A 5 -26.53 -78.77 -76.73
CA VAL A 5 -27.68 -78.22 -76.01
C VAL A 5 -27.44 -78.25 -74.49
N ALA A 6 -26.94 -79.37 -73.95
CA ALA A 6 -26.64 -79.48 -72.52
C ALA A 6 -25.56 -78.50 -72.05
N LYS A 7 -24.52 -78.27 -72.86
CA LYS A 7 -23.49 -77.26 -72.57
C LYS A 7 -24.05 -75.84 -72.56
N SER A 8 -24.90 -75.52 -73.55
CA SER A 8 -25.57 -74.21 -73.62
C SER A 8 -26.49 -73.95 -72.43
N ILE A 9 -27.23 -74.97 -71.97
CA ILE A 9 -28.09 -74.86 -70.77
C ILE A 9 -27.23 -74.55 -69.54
N LYS A 10 -26.12 -75.27 -69.35
CA LYS A 10 -25.23 -75.06 -68.20
C LYS A 10 -24.56 -73.68 -68.20
N ASP A 11 -24.21 -73.18 -69.39
CA ASP A 11 -23.65 -71.83 -69.56
C ASP A 11 -24.70 -70.75 -69.27
N ILE A 12 -25.96 -70.98 -69.67
CA ILE A 12 -27.10 -70.09 -69.35
C ILE A 12 -27.38 -70.08 -67.85
N GLU A 13 -27.41 -71.24 -67.18
CA GLU A 13 -27.59 -71.33 -65.73
C GLU A 13 -26.51 -70.58 -64.96
N LYS A 14 -25.24 -70.72 -65.36
CA LYS A 14 -24.14 -69.97 -64.77
C LYS A 14 -24.30 -68.46 -64.97
N SER A 15 -24.72 -68.04 -66.15
CA SER A 15 -24.97 -66.63 -66.47
C SER A 15 -26.16 -66.03 -65.70
N ILE A 16 -27.18 -66.84 -65.40
CA ILE A 16 -28.33 -66.42 -64.57
C ILE A 16 -27.88 -66.21 -63.11
N ILE A 17 -27.07 -67.11 -62.56
CA ILE A 17 -26.56 -66.99 -61.18
C ILE A 17 -25.70 -65.72 -61.04
N GLU A 18 -24.81 -65.46 -62.00
CA GLU A 18 -23.99 -64.23 -62.00
C GLU A 18 -24.86 -62.97 -62.06
N ARG A 19 -25.86 -62.90 -62.96
CA ARG A 19 -26.75 -61.74 -63.04
C ARG A 19 -27.59 -61.56 -61.78
N ASN A 20 -28.09 -62.64 -61.17
CA ASN A 20 -28.81 -62.56 -59.90
C ASN A 20 -27.94 -61.99 -58.78
N SER A 21 -26.66 -62.35 -58.72
CA SER A 21 -25.72 -61.79 -57.73
C SER A 21 -25.46 -60.28 -57.92
N VAL A 22 -25.56 -59.78 -59.16
CA VAL A 22 -25.43 -58.35 -59.47
C VAL A 22 -26.70 -57.59 -59.10
N VAL A 23 -27.87 -58.16 -59.42
CA VAL A 23 -29.18 -57.59 -59.05
C VAL A 23 -29.34 -57.50 -57.53
N GLN A 24 -28.93 -58.54 -56.78
CA GLN A 24 -29.00 -58.54 -55.33
C GLN A 24 -28.10 -57.45 -54.72
N ARG A 25 -26.83 -57.35 -55.16
CA ARG A 25 -25.92 -56.28 -54.70
C ARG A 25 -26.42 -54.88 -55.04
N ALA A 26 -27.06 -54.70 -56.20
CA ALA A 26 -27.68 -53.42 -56.56
C ALA A 26 -28.89 -53.10 -55.67
N GLY A 27 -29.69 -54.11 -55.31
CA GLY A 27 -30.80 -53.99 -54.36
C GLY A 27 -30.35 -53.59 -52.95
N ASP A 28 -29.32 -54.24 -52.43
CA ASP A 28 -28.75 -53.93 -51.11
C ASP A 28 -28.18 -52.49 -51.09
N GLY A 29 -27.47 -52.08 -52.15
CA GLY A 29 -26.96 -50.72 -52.28
C GLY A 29 -28.07 -49.65 -52.34
N ALA A 30 -29.21 -49.96 -52.96
CA ALA A 30 -30.36 -49.07 -52.99
C ALA A 30 -31.02 -48.93 -51.60
N ALA A 31 -31.05 -50.01 -50.81
CA ALA A 31 -31.58 -49.99 -49.45
C ALA A 31 -30.68 -49.15 -48.50
N ASP A 32 -29.37 -49.30 -48.61
CA ASP A 32 -28.40 -48.51 -47.83
C ASP A 32 -28.47 -47.01 -48.16
N LEU A 33 -28.61 -46.68 -49.45
CA LEU A 33 -28.82 -45.31 -49.90
C LEU A 33 -30.12 -44.71 -49.34
N LYS A 34 -31.21 -45.48 -49.34
CA LYS A 34 -32.50 -45.03 -48.79
C LYS A 34 -32.39 -44.74 -47.29
N LYS A 35 -31.75 -45.62 -46.52
CA LYS A 35 -31.54 -45.43 -45.09
C LYS A 35 -30.71 -44.18 -44.80
N ARG A 36 -29.64 -43.94 -45.58
CA ARG A 36 -28.79 -42.75 -45.43
C ARG A 36 -29.53 -41.45 -45.75
N VAL A 37 -30.44 -41.46 -46.71
CA VAL A 37 -31.31 -40.31 -47.01
C VAL A 37 -32.26 -40.03 -45.84
N GLU A 38 -32.87 -41.06 -45.24
CA GLU A 38 -33.74 -40.90 -44.08
C GLU A 38 -32.99 -40.34 -42.86
N ASP A 39 -31.79 -40.85 -42.57
CA ASP A 39 -30.96 -40.37 -41.46
C ASP A 39 -30.51 -38.90 -41.67
N LEU A 40 -30.10 -38.54 -42.89
CA LEU A 40 -29.73 -37.16 -43.23
C LEU A 40 -30.92 -36.20 -43.13
N THR A 41 -32.13 -36.66 -43.49
CA THR A 41 -33.34 -35.84 -43.40
C THR A 41 -33.68 -35.53 -41.94
N LYS A 42 -33.61 -36.52 -41.06
CA LYS A 42 -33.84 -36.32 -39.60
C LYS A 42 -32.82 -35.36 -38.99
N ASN A 43 -31.55 -35.51 -39.35
CA ASN A 43 -30.51 -34.61 -38.84
C ASN A 43 -30.72 -33.17 -39.31
N LEU A 44 -31.14 -32.95 -40.56
CA LEU A 44 -31.47 -31.62 -41.06
C LEU A 44 -32.62 -30.97 -40.30
N GLU A 45 -33.70 -31.71 -40.04
CA GLU A 45 -34.84 -31.23 -39.24
C GLU A 45 -34.42 -30.86 -37.81
N GLU A 46 -33.48 -31.59 -37.22
CA GLU A 46 -32.95 -31.29 -35.88
C GLU A 46 -32.11 -30.01 -35.88
N TYR A 47 -31.21 -29.84 -36.86
CA TYR A 47 -30.44 -28.62 -37.02
C TYR A 47 -31.32 -27.39 -37.25
N GLU A 48 -32.39 -27.52 -38.04
CA GLU A 48 -33.32 -26.43 -38.31
C GLU A 48 -34.07 -25.99 -37.05
N LYS A 49 -34.51 -26.94 -36.21
CA LYS A 49 -35.13 -26.64 -34.91
C LYS A 49 -34.19 -25.92 -33.96
N VAL A 50 -32.92 -26.35 -33.87
CA VAL A 50 -31.91 -25.69 -33.04
C VAL A 50 -31.65 -24.26 -33.52
N TYR A 51 -31.53 -24.06 -34.83
CA TYR A 51 -31.31 -22.73 -35.41
C TYR A 51 -32.48 -21.78 -35.15
N GLN A 52 -33.72 -22.24 -35.31
CA GLN A 52 -34.93 -21.47 -35.01
C GLN A 52 -35.01 -21.11 -33.51
N GLY A 53 -34.63 -22.01 -32.61
CA GLY A 53 -34.56 -21.73 -31.17
C GLY A 53 -33.55 -20.63 -30.81
N VAL A 54 -32.36 -20.65 -31.44
CA VAL A 54 -31.32 -19.63 -31.21
C VAL A 54 -31.75 -18.26 -31.77
N LEU A 55 -32.38 -18.22 -32.94
CA LEU A 55 -32.89 -16.97 -33.52
C LEU A 55 -34.05 -16.38 -32.71
N ALA A 56 -34.96 -17.22 -32.20
CA ALA A 56 -36.04 -16.79 -31.33
C ALA A 56 -35.51 -16.17 -30.02
N GLY A 57 -34.44 -16.74 -29.43
CA GLY A 57 -33.76 -16.16 -28.27
C GLY A 57 -33.13 -14.79 -28.56
N LYS A 58 -32.44 -14.66 -29.70
CA LYS A 58 -31.79 -13.41 -30.14
C LYS A 58 -32.75 -12.25 -30.43
N ASN A 59 -34.00 -12.54 -30.77
CA ASN A 59 -34.99 -11.50 -31.10
C ASN A 59 -35.78 -10.97 -29.90
N SER A 60 -35.50 -11.46 -28.68
CA SER A 60 -35.98 -10.77 -27.48
C SER A 60 -35.08 -9.56 -27.22
N GLY A 61 -35.59 -8.35 -27.47
CA GLY A 61 -34.85 -7.09 -27.22
C GLY A 61 -34.46 -6.89 -25.75
N ASP A 62 -34.86 -7.79 -24.86
CA ASP A 62 -34.58 -7.76 -23.43
C ASP A 62 -33.12 -8.07 -23.10
N GLU A 63 -32.44 -8.95 -23.86
CA GLU A 63 -31.01 -9.25 -23.62
C GLU A 63 -30.09 -8.10 -24.02
N GLU A 64 -30.35 -7.46 -25.17
CA GLU A 64 -29.58 -6.30 -25.63
C GLU A 64 -29.78 -5.09 -24.70
N LYS A 65 -30.99 -4.91 -24.18
CA LYS A 65 -31.32 -3.87 -23.20
C LYS A 65 -30.62 -4.14 -21.85
N CYS A 66 -30.66 -5.38 -21.38
CA CYS A 66 -29.97 -5.80 -20.15
C CYS A 66 -28.45 -5.62 -20.24
N LEU A 67 -27.82 -5.96 -21.38
CA LEU A 67 -26.39 -5.75 -21.58
C LEU A 67 -26.02 -4.26 -21.65
N LYS A 68 -26.86 -3.42 -22.27
CA LYS A 68 -26.64 -1.95 -22.29
C LYS A 68 -26.73 -1.33 -20.91
N ASP A 69 -27.71 -1.77 -20.10
CA ASP A 69 -27.89 -1.28 -18.73
C ASP A 69 -26.67 -1.67 -17.86
N GLN A 70 -26.22 -2.92 -17.93
CA GLN A 70 -25.02 -3.39 -17.23
C GLN A 70 -23.75 -2.63 -17.65
N LEU A 71 -23.61 -2.28 -18.93
CA LEU A 71 -22.47 -1.52 -19.44
C LEU A 71 -22.51 -0.06 -18.96
N CYS A 72 -23.71 0.50 -18.81
CA CYS A 72 -23.92 1.84 -18.26
C CYS A 72 -23.54 1.88 -16.76
N ASP A 73 -24.01 0.91 -15.99
CA ASP A 73 -23.67 0.76 -14.57
C ASP A 73 -22.17 0.54 -14.37
N ALA A 74 -21.56 -0.35 -15.17
CA ALA A 74 -20.12 -0.59 -15.12
C ALA A 74 -19.31 0.68 -15.42
N LYS A 75 -19.73 1.48 -16.41
CA LYS A 75 -19.07 2.77 -16.73
C LYS A 75 -19.21 3.78 -15.59
N ALA A 76 -20.37 3.85 -14.94
CA ALA A 76 -20.58 4.74 -13.81
C ALA A 76 -19.66 4.36 -12.63
N VAL A 77 -19.57 3.07 -12.32
CA VAL A 77 -18.68 2.54 -11.26
C VAL A 77 -17.20 2.77 -11.59
N VAL A 78 -16.80 2.59 -12.85
CA VAL A 78 -15.42 2.89 -13.29
C VAL A 78 -15.12 4.38 -13.15
N GLY A 79 -16.05 5.25 -13.55
CA GLY A 79 -15.91 6.70 -13.42
C GLY A 79 -15.76 7.14 -11.96
N SER A 80 -16.61 6.62 -11.05
CA SER A 80 -16.51 6.93 -9.62
C SER A 80 -15.21 6.40 -9.02
N SER A 81 -14.78 5.20 -9.41
CA SER A 81 -13.51 4.62 -8.96
C SER A 81 -12.31 5.42 -9.45
N GLU A 82 -12.34 5.94 -10.68
CA GLU A 82 -11.28 6.77 -11.24
C GLU A 82 -11.17 8.12 -10.50
N THR A 83 -12.29 8.73 -10.12
CA THR A 83 -12.29 9.93 -9.28
C THR A 83 -11.72 9.65 -7.89
N GLU A 84 -12.14 8.56 -7.24
CA GLU A 84 -11.61 8.18 -5.93
C GLU A 84 -10.11 7.87 -5.96
N LEU A 85 -9.60 7.30 -7.06
CA LEU A 85 -8.17 7.05 -7.25
C LEU A 85 -7.38 8.36 -7.39
N LYS A 86 -7.92 9.34 -8.12
CA LYS A 86 -7.31 10.67 -8.24
C LYS A 86 -7.26 11.38 -6.88
N ASP A 87 -8.35 11.32 -6.12
CA ASP A 87 -8.41 11.90 -4.78
C ASP A 87 -7.41 11.24 -3.83
N ARG A 88 -7.32 9.90 -3.82
CA ARG A 88 -6.31 9.16 -3.05
C ARG A 88 -4.88 9.49 -3.48
N GLN A 89 -4.64 9.74 -4.76
CA GLN A 89 -3.32 10.13 -5.24
C GLN A 89 -2.93 11.51 -4.70
N VAL A 90 -3.86 12.47 -4.67
CA VAL A 90 -3.63 13.79 -4.07
C VAL A 90 -3.35 13.66 -2.56
N GLU A 91 -4.13 12.87 -1.83
CA GLU A 91 -3.88 12.60 -0.41
C GLU A 91 -2.51 11.95 -0.18
N PHE A 92 -2.13 10.99 -1.02
CA PHE A 92 -0.84 10.32 -0.96
C PHE A 92 0.31 11.33 -1.16
N ASP A 93 0.20 12.22 -2.13
CA ASP A 93 1.20 13.25 -2.41
C ASP A 93 1.36 14.22 -1.22
N VAL A 94 0.25 14.59 -0.56
CA VAL A 94 0.28 15.40 0.67
C VAL A 94 0.98 14.66 1.80
N VAL A 95 0.68 13.38 2.01
CA VAL A 95 1.34 12.54 3.03
C VAL A 95 2.84 12.41 2.76
N GLN A 96 3.25 12.27 1.50
CA GLN A 96 4.68 12.23 1.15
C GLN A 96 5.38 13.54 1.47
N LYS A 97 4.78 14.69 1.13
CA LYS A 97 5.33 16.02 1.48
C LYS A 97 5.50 16.19 2.99
N LEU A 98 4.47 15.85 3.77
CA LEU A 98 4.54 15.90 5.23
C LEU A 98 5.62 14.97 5.80
N ARG A 99 5.80 13.77 5.22
CA ARG A 99 6.88 12.85 5.63
C ARG A 99 8.26 13.43 5.33
N ASP A 100 8.44 14.08 4.18
CA ASP A 100 9.69 14.74 3.82
C ASP A 100 9.99 15.93 4.74
N GLU A 101 9.00 16.75 5.08
CA GLU A 101 9.13 17.84 6.06
C GLU A 101 9.53 17.30 7.44
N VAL A 102 8.86 16.24 7.92
CA VAL A 102 9.22 15.56 9.17
C VAL A 102 10.66 15.03 9.10
N ARG A 103 11.11 14.51 7.95
CA ARG A 103 12.49 14.05 7.77
C ARG A 103 13.49 15.21 7.85
N ILE A 104 13.20 16.33 7.19
CA ILE A 104 14.04 17.54 7.21
C ILE A 104 14.13 18.08 8.64
N LEU A 105 12.99 18.27 9.30
CA LEU A 105 12.92 18.71 10.69
C LEU A 105 13.69 17.76 11.60
N LYS A 106 13.50 16.44 11.48
CA LYS A 106 14.28 15.45 12.24
C LYS A 106 15.79 15.55 11.99
N GLY A 107 16.21 15.87 10.75
CA GLY A 107 17.63 16.11 10.42
C GLY A 107 18.18 17.34 11.15
N GLN A 108 17.43 18.44 11.16
CA GLN A 108 17.77 19.67 11.88
C GLN A 108 17.77 19.45 13.41
N LEU A 109 16.85 18.63 13.91
CA LEU A 109 16.71 18.23 15.31
C LEU A 109 17.64 17.06 15.73
N SER A 110 18.56 16.62 14.88
CA SER A 110 19.52 15.56 15.21
C SER A 110 20.33 15.85 16.49
N ASN A 111 20.46 17.14 16.84
CA ASN A 111 21.10 17.57 18.07
C ASN A 111 20.24 17.47 19.33
N VAL A 112 18.92 17.37 19.20
CA VAL A 112 17.96 17.37 20.32
C VAL A 112 17.71 15.94 20.83
N HIS A 113 17.81 14.94 19.97
CA HIS A 113 17.62 13.56 20.38
C HIS A 113 18.92 12.92 20.91
N PHE A 114 18.89 12.41 22.15
CA PHE A 114 20.02 11.72 22.78
C PHE A 114 19.89 10.20 22.67
N GLN A 115 20.69 9.61 21.78
CA GLN A 115 20.76 8.16 21.58
C GLN A 115 21.94 7.57 22.35
N TYR A 116 21.68 6.46 23.06
CA TYR A 116 22.69 5.68 23.76
C TYR A 116 22.28 4.21 23.81
N ARG A 117 23.27 3.33 23.95
CA ARG A 117 23.08 1.92 24.29
C ARG A 117 23.09 1.75 25.79
N ASP A 118 22.28 0.82 26.30
CA ASP A 118 22.25 0.52 27.73
C ASP A 118 23.67 0.08 28.19
N PRO A 119 24.30 0.81 29.13
CA PRO A 119 25.70 0.59 29.50
C PRO A 119 25.90 -0.68 30.33
N ILE A 120 24.81 -1.22 30.91
CA ILE A 120 24.76 -2.44 31.71
C ILE A 120 23.43 -3.15 31.44
N ASN A 121 23.37 -4.46 31.72
CA ASN A 121 22.11 -5.21 31.69
C ASN A 121 21.10 -4.63 32.70
N ASN A 122 19.83 -4.60 32.31
CA ASN A 122 18.73 -4.03 33.12
C ASN A 122 19.00 -2.57 33.56
N PHE A 123 19.62 -1.77 32.69
CA PHE A 123 19.86 -0.36 32.98
C PHE A 123 18.53 0.40 33.13
N ASP A 124 18.38 1.06 34.28
CA ASP A 124 17.25 1.94 34.54
C ASP A 124 17.39 3.25 33.74
N ARG A 125 16.67 3.32 32.61
CA ARG A 125 16.67 4.48 31.71
C ARG A 125 16.10 5.75 32.33
N SER A 126 15.31 5.66 33.41
CA SER A 126 14.76 6.83 34.10
C SER A 126 15.84 7.73 34.75
N LYS A 127 17.06 7.19 34.90
CA LYS A 127 18.25 7.91 35.37
C LYS A 127 18.77 8.93 34.35
N VAL A 128 18.42 8.78 33.07
CA VAL A 128 18.68 9.75 32.00
C VAL A 128 17.38 10.52 31.79
N LYS A 129 17.40 11.83 32.07
CA LYS A 129 16.19 12.67 31.94
C LYS A 129 15.96 13.09 30.50
N GLY A 130 17.02 13.33 29.74
CA GLY A 130 16.95 13.75 28.35
C GLY A 130 17.82 14.98 28.09
N VAL A 131 17.67 15.55 26.90
CA VAL A 131 18.37 16.78 26.51
C VAL A 131 17.65 18.00 27.09
N VAL A 132 18.39 19.03 27.51
CA VAL A 132 17.79 20.23 28.13
C VAL A 132 16.68 20.83 27.25
N ALA A 133 16.88 20.89 25.93
CA ALA A 133 15.88 21.39 24.98
C ALA A 133 14.54 20.63 25.01
N GLU A 134 14.52 19.33 25.38
CA GLU A 134 13.29 18.53 25.50
C GLU A 134 12.61 18.72 26.87
N LEU A 135 13.33 19.25 27.85
CA LEU A 135 12.89 19.34 29.25
C LEU A 135 12.34 20.72 29.63
N ILE A 136 12.60 21.75 28.82
CA ILE A 136 12.15 23.11 29.08
C ILE A 136 10.90 23.43 28.26
N LYS A 137 9.99 24.21 28.83
CA LYS A 137 8.80 24.73 28.17
C LYS A 137 8.77 26.24 28.27
N VAL A 138 8.50 26.92 27.17
CA VAL A 138 8.26 28.37 27.18
C VAL A 138 6.91 28.65 27.82
N ARG A 139 6.84 29.58 28.78
CA ARG A 139 5.58 29.89 29.49
C ARG A 139 4.62 30.73 28.65
N ASP A 140 5.14 31.70 27.92
CA ASP A 140 4.35 32.61 27.11
C ASP A 140 4.91 32.72 25.69
N SER A 141 4.05 32.51 24.69
CA SER A 141 4.40 32.61 23.28
C SER A 141 4.87 34.01 22.90
N SER A 142 4.45 35.06 23.62
CA SER A 142 4.90 36.43 23.37
C SER A 142 6.41 36.61 23.62
N THR A 143 6.97 35.77 24.49
CA THR A 143 8.39 35.79 24.88
C THR A 143 9.25 34.87 24.03
N MET A 144 8.65 34.19 23.04
CA MET A 144 9.31 33.16 22.24
C MET A 144 10.49 33.70 21.44
N THR A 145 10.39 34.90 20.84
CA THR A 145 11.52 35.52 20.13
C THR A 145 12.65 35.94 21.08
N ALA A 146 12.32 36.45 22.28
CA ALA A 146 13.33 36.79 23.28
C ALA A 146 14.04 35.53 23.83
N LEU A 147 13.29 34.43 23.98
CA LEU A 147 13.82 33.14 24.36
C LEU A 147 14.62 32.48 23.24
N GLU A 148 14.22 32.64 21.98
CA GLU A 148 14.98 32.20 20.81
C GLU A 148 16.33 32.92 20.75
N VAL A 149 16.35 34.24 20.91
CA VAL A 149 17.59 35.02 21.05
C VAL A 149 18.39 34.56 22.27
N TYR A 150 17.76 34.29 23.41
CA TYR A 150 18.45 33.73 24.58
C TYR A 150 19.00 32.31 24.31
N PHE A 151 18.25 31.46 23.61
CA PHE A 151 18.61 30.10 23.30
C PHE A 151 19.76 30.04 22.31
N GLU A 152 19.77 30.94 21.33
CA GLU A 152 20.83 31.08 20.33
C GLU A 152 22.08 31.74 20.93
N VAL A 153 21.92 32.83 21.70
CA VAL A 153 23.04 33.68 22.14
C VAL A 153 23.55 33.34 23.54
N ALA A 154 22.68 33.03 24.50
CA ALA A 154 23.04 32.90 25.92
C ALA A 154 23.08 31.44 26.42
N ALA A 155 22.16 30.59 25.96
CA ALA A 155 22.20 29.15 26.25
C ALA A 155 23.17 28.43 25.30
N GLY A 156 23.16 28.79 24.01
CA GLY A 156 24.02 28.24 22.97
C GLY A 156 24.05 26.71 23.00
N GLY A 157 25.25 26.13 23.01
CA GLY A 157 25.44 24.67 23.06
C GLY A 157 24.90 23.98 24.32
N LYS A 158 24.51 24.70 25.38
CA LYS A 158 24.01 24.10 26.63
C LYS A 158 22.64 23.45 26.49
N LEU A 159 21.85 23.84 25.49
CA LEU A 159 20.55 23.23 25.21
C LEU A 159 20.67 21.77 24.79
N TYR A 160 21.83 21.37 24.26
CA TYR A 160 22.11 20.00 23.84
C TYR A 160 22.79 19.17 24.92
N ASN A 161 22.94 19.73 26.13
CA ASN A 161 23.46 18.98 27.27
C ASN A 161 22.42 17.96 27.74
N VAL A 162 22.90 16.82 28.25
CA VAL A 162 22.06 15.71 28.71
C VAL A 162 21.96 15.74 30.22
N VAL A 163 20.73 15.86 30.73
CA VAL A 163 20.44 15.85 32.17
C VAL A 163 20.36 14.42 32.68
N MET A 164 21.05 14.14 33.79
CA MET A 164 21.06 12.83 34.45
C MET A 164 20.91 12.97 35.95
N ASN A 165 20.31 11.96 36.59
CA ASN A 165 20.08 11.99 38.04
C ASN A 165 21.38 12.12 38.83
N ILE A 166 22.39 11.28 38.51
CA ILE A 166 23.65 11.24 39.25
C ILE A 166 24.90 11.20 38.35
N LYS A 167 26.02 11.73 38.86
CA LYS A 167 27.35 11.69 38.21
C LYS A 167 27.79 10.27 37.79
N LEU A 168 27.46 9.24 38.56
CA LEU A 168 27.85 7.87 38.26
C LEU A 168 27.21 7.35 36.96
N THR A 169 25.93 7.65 36.73
CA THR A 169 25.22 7.31 35.48
C THR A 169 25.91 7.96 34.28
N GLY A 170 26.32 9.22 34.41
CA GLY A 170 27.07 9.89 33.35
C GLY A 170 28.40 9.22 33.04
N LYS A 171 29.15 8.79 34.07
CA LYS A 171 30.41 8.06 33.88
C LYS A 171 30.19 6.70 33.19
N GLN A 172 29.10 6.00 33.50
CA GLN A 172 28.75 4.72 32.86
C GLN A 172 28.43 4.91 31.38
N LEU A 173 27.61 5.91 31.05
CA LEU A 173 27.22 6.20 29.67
C LEU A 173 28.39 6.68 28.81
N LEU A 174 29.28 7.51 29.35
CA LEU A 174 30.48 7.94 28.63
C LEU A 174 31.45 6.78 28.35
N LYS A 175 31.44 5.72 29.16
CA LYS A 175 32.33 4.56 28.99
C LYS A 175 31.75 3.46 28.12
N SER A 176 30.45 3.19 28.26
CA SER A 176 29.83 1.97 27.70
C SER A 176 28.49 2.25 27.02
N GLY A 177 28.11 3.52 26.85
CA GLY A 177 26.84 3.92 26.25
C GLY A 177 26.84 4.06 24.73
N ASP A 178 27.96 3.75 24.04
CA ASP A 178 28.11 3.82 22.58
C ASP A 178 27.56 5.15 21.98
N LEU A 179 28.06 6.26 22.52
CA LEU A 179 27.57 7.58 22.17
C LEU A 179 28.07 7.97 20.79
N ARG A 180 27.14 8.20 19.85
CA ARG A 180 27.45 8.56 18.45
C ARG A 180 28.14 9.92 18.29
N ARG A 181 28.09 10.77 19.33
CA ARG A 181 28.63 12.13 19.32
C ARG A 181 29.15 12.52 20.69
N ARG A 182 30.03 13.53 20.73
CA ARG A 182 30.46 14.16 21.97
C ARG A 182 29.26 14.83 22.65
N VAL A 183 29.07 14.54 23.92
CA VAL A 183 27.99 15.13 24.72
C VAL A 183 28.53 15.70 26.03
N THR A 184 27.85 16.72 26.52
CA THR A 184 28.08 17.28 27.85
C THR A 184 26.96 16.83 28.76
N ILE A 185 27.30 16.25 29.91
CA ILE A 185 26.33 15.70 30.85
C ILE A 185 26.17 16.66 32.04
N ILE A 186 24.92 16.91 32.43
CA ILE A 186 24.52 17.67 33.62
C ILE A 186 24.05 16.68 34.70
N PRO A 187 24.91 16.31 35.67
CA PRO A 187 24.51 15.50 36.80
C PRO A 187 23.75 16.34 37.84
N LEU A 188 22.46 16.07 38.03
CA LEU A 188 21.60 16.81 38.96
C LEU A 188 22.13 16.79 40.39
N ASN A 189 22.73 15.68 40.84
CA ASN A 189 23.29 15.57 42.19
C ASN A 189 24.60 16.34 42.42
N LYS A 190 25.19 16.96 41.39
CA LYS A 190 26.48 17.66 41.48
C LYS A 190 26.51 19.03 40.83
N ILE A 191 25.45 19.43 40.11
CA ILE A 191 25.39 20.75 39.52
C ILE A 191 25.29 21.82 40.60
N GLN A 192 26.10 22.87 40.47
CA GLN A 192 26.02 24.07 41.29
C GLN A 192 25.55 25.19 40.37
N SER A 193 24.45 25.85 40.75
CA SER A 193 23.96 27.03 40.05
C SER A 193 24.40 28.29 40.79
N HIS A 194 24.87 29.26 40.02
CA HIS A 194 25.08 30.61 40.50
C HIS A 194 24.00 31.48 39.85
N THR A 195 23.00 31.86 40.63
CA THR A 195 21.93 32.73 40.17
C THR A 195 22.36 34.18 40.23
N VAL A 196 21.72 35.02 39.41
CA VAL A 196 21.99 36.46 39.41
C VAL A 196 21.65 37.03 40.79
N PRO A 197 22.55 37.75 41.49
CA PRO A 197 22.27 38.29 42.81
C PRO A 197 21.12 39.31 42.77
N PRO A 198 20.27 39.40 43.80
CA PRO A 198 19.16 40.36 43.84
C PRO A 198 19.60 41.82 43.62
N ARG A 199 20.79 42.19 44.09
CA ARG A 199 21.35 43.54 43.91
C ARG A 199 21.56 43.89 42.43
N ALA A 200 22.03 42.95 41.63
CA ALA A 200 22.25 43.16 40.20
C ALA A 200 20.91 43.28 39.45
N GLN A 201 19.91 42.47 39.83
CA GLN A 201 18.57 42.55 39.28
C GLN A 201 17.91 43.90 39.57
N GLN A 202 18.00 44.37 40.82
CA GLN A 202 17.48 45.68 41.23
C GLN A 202 18.17 46.83 40.51
N ALA A 203 19.50 46.74 40.30
CA ALA A 203 20.24 47.75 39.55
C ALA A 203 19.77 47.83 38.09
N ALA A 204 19.55 46.67 37.44
CA ALA A 204 19.03 46.63 36.08
C ALA A 204 17.62 47.23 35.98
N ILE A 205 16.70 46.83 36.87
CA ILE A 205 15.33 47.36 36.91
C ILE A 205 15.31 48.88 37.13
N ARG A 206 16.18 49.41 38.00
CA ARG A 206 16.30 50.87 38.20
C ARG A 206 16.78 51.61 36.95
N LEU A 207 17.60 50.97 36.13
CA LEU A 207 18.17 51.59 34.93
C LEU A 207 17.18 51.61 33.76
N VAL A 208 16.43 50.52 33.55
CA VAL A 208 15.57 50.34 32.36
C VAL A 208 14.08 50.42 32.65
N GLY A 209 13.67 50.47 33.92
CA GLY A 209 12.26 50.43 34.35
C GLY A 209 11.76 49.01 34.62
N GLU A 210 10.71 48.91 35.44
CA GLU A 210 10.03 47.65 35.75
C GLU A 210 9.37 47.07 34.49
N GLY A 211 9.46 45.74 34.32
CA GLY A 211 8.98 45.04 33.12
C GLY A 211 9.94 45.05 31.91
N ASN A 212 10.99 45.88 31.93
CA ASN A 212 11.96 45.97 30.84
C ASN A 212 13.23 45.12 31.06
N ALA A 213 13.38 44.51 32.25
CA ALA A 213 14.46 43.58 32.56
C ALA A 213 13.94 42.41 33.42
N GLU A 214 14.07 41.18 32.90
CA GLU A 214 13.65 39.96 33.58
C GLU A 214 14.72 38.87 33.52
N LEU A 215 14.66 37.94 34.48
CA LEU A 215 15.50 36.75 34.46
C LEU A 215 14.99 35.76 33.41
N ALA A 216 15.86 35.25 32.55
CA ALA A 216 15.46 34.19 31.60
C ALA A 216 14.82 32.97 32.28
N LEU A 217 15.19 32.67 33.53
CA LEU A 217 14.60 31.58 34.31
C LEU A 217 13.11 31.80 34.65
N SER A 218 12.62 33.04 34.73
CA SER A 218 11.18 33.29 34.97
C SER A 218 10.32 33.00 33.73
N LEU A 219 10.92 33.04 32.54
CA LEU A 219 10.24 32.88 31.25
C LEU A 219 10.06 31.40 30.85
N VAL A 220 10.68 30.48 31.57
CA VAL A 220 10.66 29.04 31.27
C VAL A 220 10.04 28.21 32.40
N GLY A 221 9.42 27.09 32.03
CA GLY A 221 8.94 26.02 32.91
C GLY A 221 9.67 24.70 32.62
N TYR A 222 9.46 23.71 33.47
CA TYR A 222 10.03 22.37 33.39
C TYR A 222 9.07 21.32 33.96
#